data_AF-W4H9D1-F1
#
_entry.id   AF-W4H9D1-F1
#
_cell.length_a   1.000
_cell.length_b   1.000
_cell.length_c   1.000
_cell.angle_alpha   90.00
_cell.angle_beta   90.00
_cell.angle_gamma   90.00
#
_symmetry.space_group_name_H-M   'P 1'
#
loop_
_entity.id
_entity.type
_entity.pdbx_description
1 polymer ?
#
loop_
_entity_poly.entity_id
_entity_poly.type
_entity_poly.pdbx_seq_one_letter_code
_entity_poly.pdbx_strand_id
1 'polypeptide(L)'
;MMDHTDNAATGRSASLIDGQLERDGHALAANYERCITFRMLLQEISATMTMRIQAVESSLGVSEGAFETQDAAVQDMIQAHQQVEEDLRAIFTALKHQRVDPAMVSGEVGKSLFDFVDADTVMDLQRQAQSHIHTIVESRHNTVDSLELLRATMSFYQGLDFNGMVPLSSDGQSVWDALGDLCQHLQDELFECKLRHTSLQETRHHAAVDRITEDSSALVKASSTALNHLTELYDVALLYFVDMEQCDRRILHTFSAMHDTSQAYDAALSECHVLLDELTNLLRFYERFLAAYEALPLELQRRQAYEATTRRLVR
;
A
#
# COMPACT_ATOMS: atom_id res chain seq x y z
N MET A 1 55.12 72.07 14.95
CA MET A 1 55.12 70.90 15.87
C MET A 1 53.67 70.60 16.20
N MET A 2 52.95 70.01 15.25
CA MET A 2 51.55 69.56 15.32
C MET A 2 51.35 68.79 14.01
N ASP A 3 51.50 67.46 14.03
CA ASP A 3 50.90 66.53 13.03
C ASP A 3 51.24 65.02 13.22
N HIS A 4 51.62 64.57 14.43
CA HIS A 4 52.00 63.17 14.64
C HIS A 4 51.03 62.36 15.51
N THR A 5 49.95 62.96 16.01
CA THR A 5 48.96 62.29 16.84
C THR A 5 47.74 61.77 16.05
N ASP A 6 47.34 62.44 14.96
CA ASP A 6 46.18 62.01 14.16
C ASP A 6 46.46 60.77 13.30
N ASN A 7 47.68 60.62 12.77
CA ASN A 7 48.05 59.48 11.94
C ASN A 7 48.09 58.14 12.71
N ALA A 8 48.35 58.19 14.03
CA ALA A 8 48.36 56.99 14.87
C ALA A 8 46.95 56.54 15.26
N ALA A 9 46.00 57.47 15.39
CA ALA A 9 44.60 57.19 15.68
C ALA A 9 43.86 56.65 14.44
N THR A 10 44.11 57.22 13.26
CA THR A 10 43.57 56.72 11.98
C THR A 10 44.20 55.37 11.61
N GLY A 11 45.50 55.16 11.85
CA GLY A 11 46.17 53.87 11.63
C GLY A 11 45.71 52.75 12.57
N ARG A 12 45.39 53.05 13.84
CA ARG A 12 44.76 52.09 14.76
C ARG A 12 43.33 51.75 14.36
N SER A 13 42.56 52.73 13.90
CA SER A 13 41.20 52.50 13.41
C SER A 13 41.22 51.58 12.19
N ALA A 14 42.09 51.86 11.19
CA ALA A 14 42.27 51.03 9.99
C ALA A 14 42.65 49.57 10.32
N SER A 15 43.59 49.35 11.26
CA SER A 15 44.00 48.01 11.68
C SER A 15 42.89 47.23 12.41
N LEU A 16 42.03 47.91 13.16
CA LEU A 16 40.89 47.27 13.85
C LEU A 16 39.78 46.88 12.86
N ILE A 17 39.58 47.67 11.81
CA ILE A 17 38.62 47.40 10.74
C ILE A 17 39.08 46.23 9.89
N ASP A 18 40.36 46.19 9.51
CA ASP A 18 40.94 45.06 8.78
C ASP A 18 40.78 43.76 9.59
N GLY A 19 41.05 43.81 10.90
CA GLY A 19 40.81 42.68 11.79
C GLY A 19 39.33 42.31 11.98
N GLN A 20 38.38 43.23 11.76
CA GLN A 20 36.94 42.93 11.78
C GLN A 20 36.50 42.29 10.46
N LEU A 21 36.89 42.85 9.32
CA LEU A 21 36.60 42.33 7.98
C LEU A 21 37.21 40.94 7.76
N GLU A 22 38.41 40.68 8.26
CA GLU A 22 39.00 39.33 8.22
C GLU A 22 38.16 38.34 9.05
N ARG A 23 37.74 38.73 10.26
CA ARG A 23 36.89 37.88 11.11
C ARG A 23 35.52 37.61 10.48
N ASP A 24 34.89 38.62 9.91
CA ASP A 24 33.60 38.50 9.23
C ASP A 24 33.72 37.62 7.98
N GLY A 25 34.81 37.78 7.21
CA GLY A 25 35.12 36.92 6.08
C GLY A 25 35.32 35.46 6.47
N HIS A 26 36.02 35.19 7.58
CA HIS A 26 36.14 33.85 8.13
C HIS A 26 34.80 33.27 8.59
N ALA A 27 33.95 34.08 9.24
CA ALA A 27 32.62 33.66 9.66
C ALA A 27 31.74 33.31 8.45
N LEU A 28 31.75 34.13 7.40
CA LEU A 28 31.02 33.89 6.15
C LEU A 28 31.49 32.63 5.44
N ALA A 29 32.81 32.41 5.36
CA ALA A 29 33.36 31.19 4.78
C ALA A 29 32.92 29.94 5.57
N ALA A 30 33.01 29.98 6.90
CA ALA A 30 32.57 28.89 7.76
C ALA A 30 31.06 28.61 7.64
N ASN A 31 30.24 29.67 7.58
CA ASN A 31 28.79 29.53 7.40
C ASN A 31 28.46 28.90 6.03
N TYR A 32 29.14 29.33 4.97
CA TYR A 32 28.96 28.77 3.63
C TYR A 32 29.37 27.29 3.56
N GLU A 33 30.49 26.91 4.18
CA GLU A 33 30.93 25.52 4.25
C GLU A 33 29.89 24.64 4.97
N ARG A 34 29.39 25.09 6.13
CA ARG A 34 28.32 24.38 6.86
C ARG A 34 27.03 24.28 6.07
N CYS A 35 26.67 25.33 5.32
CA CYS A 35 25.52 25.34 4.44
C CYS A 35 25.62 24.27 3.35
N ILE A 36 26.79 24.12 2.71
CA ILE A 36 27.02 23.03 1.75
C ILE A 36 26.78 21.68 2.43
N THR A 37 27.31 21.48 3.64
CA THR A 37 27.11 20.24 4.40
C THR A 37 25.63 19.98 4.68
N PHE A 38 24.90 20.95 5.24
CA PHE A 38 23.47 20.77 5.53
C PHE A 38 22.64 20.52 4.27
N ARG A 39 22.91 21.25 3.20
CA ARG A 39 22.22 21.04 1.91
C ARG A 39 22.44 19.63 1.38
N MET A 40 23.68 19.10 1.42
CA MET A 40 23.96 17.74 1.00
C MET A 40 23.19 16.72 1.85
N LEU A 41 23.19 16.88 3.17
CA LEU A 41 22.46 15.98 4.07
C LEU A 41 20.95 16.04 3.85
N LEU A 42 20.38 17.24 3.71
CA LEU A 42 18.96 17.43 3.41
C LEU A 42 18.57 16.86 2.05
N GLN A 43 19.44 16.98 1.05
CA GLN A 43 19.23 16.38 -0.26
C GLN A 43 19.24 14.84 -0.21
N GLU A 44 20.15 14.24 0.56
CA GLU A 44 20.20 12.79 0.77
C GLU A 44 18.96 12.26 1.50
N ILE A 45 18.52 12.97 2.56
CA ILE A 45 17.29 12.65 3.29
C ILE A 45 16.09 12.77 2.34
N SER A 46 15.94 13.89 1.64
CA SER A 46 14.83 14.13 0.72
C SER A 46 14.75 13.05 -0.36
N ALA A 47 15.88 12.73 -1.02
CA ALA A 47 15.91 11.68 -2.04
C ALA A 47 15.48 10.32 -1.47
N THR A 48 15.94 9.97 -0.26
CA THR A 48 15.58 8.71 0.39
C THR A 48 14.10 8.67 0.75
N MET A 49 13.57 9.75 1.33
CA MET A 49 12.15 9.89 1.67
C MET A 49 11.27 9.74 0.43
N THR A 50 11.57 10.49 -0.63
CA THR A 50 10.82 10.43 -1.91
C THR A 50 10.84 9.02 -2.51
N MET A 51 12.00 8.38 -2.59
CA MET A 51 12.12 7.03 -3.12
C MET A 51 11.27 6.01 -2.34
N ARG A 52 11.31 6.08 -1.01
CA ARG A 52 10.58 5.13 -0.17
C ARG A 52 9.07 5.38 -0.21
N ILE A 53 8.63 6.64 -0.18
CA ILE A 53 7.20 6.99 -0.34
C ILE A 53 6.68 6.45 -1.68
N GLN A 54 7.39 6.66 -2.78
CA GLN A 54 7.02 6.14 -4.10
C GLN A 54 6.98 4.61 -4.16
N ALA A 55 7.93 3.93 -3.50
CA ALA A 55 7.94 2.47 -3.45
C ALA A 55 6.72 1.91 -2.71
N VAL A 56 6.33 2.54 -1.60
CA VAL A 56 5.14 2.13 -0.83
C VAL A 56 3.86 2.45 -1.60
N GLU A 57 3.76 3.63 -2.21
CA GLU A 57 2.64 4.03 -3.05
C GLU A 57 2.41 3.05 -4.21
N SER A 58 3.49 2.69 -4.92
CA SER A 58 3.42 1.72 -6.01
C SER A 58 2.98 0.33 -5.52
N SER A 59 3.53 -0.14 -4.40
CA SER A 59 3.18 -1.46 -3.84
C SER A 59 1.73 -1.50 -3.34
N LEU A 60 1.26 -0.40 -2.75
CA LEU A 60 -0.13 -0.23 -2.32
C LEU A 60 -1.07 -0.29 -3.52
N GLY A 61 -0.81 0.49 -4.57
CA GLY A 61 -1.65 0.51 -5.78
C GLY A 61 -1.74 -0.85 -6.48
N VAL A 62 -0.65 -1.62 -6.52
CA VAL A 62 -0.66 -3.00 -7.04
C VAL A 62 -1.54 -3.91 -6.18
N SER A 63 -1.44 -3.79 -4.86
CA SER A 63 -2.21 -4.61 -3.91
C SER A 63 -3.70 -4.28 -3.96
N GLU A 64 -4.05 -3.00 -4.10
CA GLU A 64 -5.44 -2.55 -4.27
C GLU A 64 -6.05 -3.08 -5.57
N GLY A 65 -5.34 -2.92 -6.70
CA GLY A 65 -5.82 -3.44 -7.98
C GLY A 65 -6.02 -4.96 -7.96
N ALA A 66 -5.10 -5.71 -7.33
CA ALA A 66 -5.26 -7.15 -7.16
C ALA A 66 -6.50 -7.50 -6.32
N PHE A 67 -6.69 -6.82 -5.19
CA PHE A 67 -7.84 -7.03 -4.30
C PHE A 67 -9.18 -6.72 -4.98
N GLU A 68 -9.27 -5.62 -5.73
CA GLU A 68 -10.47 -5.25 -6.49
C GLU A 68 -10.81 -6.29 -7.55
N THR A 69 -9.81 -6.82 -8.25
CA THR A 69 -10.01 -7.86 -9.26
C THR A 69 -10.54 -9.16 -8.65
N GLN A 70 -10.14 -9.47 -7.42
CA GLN A 70 -10.61 -10.65 -6.68
C GLN A 70 -12.05 -10.50 -6.16
N ASP A 71 -12.51 -9.28 -5.85
CA ASP A 71 -13.82 -9.06 -5.20
C ASP A 71 -14.99 -9.63 -6.00
N ALA A 72 -15.07 -9.27 -7.28
CA ALA A 72 -16.14 -9.74 -8.16
C ALA A 72 -16.11 -11.27 -8.35
N ALA A 73 -14.93 -11.84 -8.57
CA ALA A 73 -14.77 -13.28 -8.77
C ALA A 73 -15.19 -14.10 -7.54
N VAL A 74 -14.87 -13.61 -6.34
CA VAL A 74 -15.26 -14.26 -5.08
C VAL A 74 -16.77 -14.18 -4.87
N GLN A 75 -17.40 -13.04 -5.16
CA GLN A 75 -18.85 -12.91 -5.05
C GLN A 75 -19.58 -13.88 -5.99
N ASP A 76 -19.14 -13.98 -7.24
CA ASP A 76 -19.68 -14.92 -8.22
C ASP A 76 -19.53 -16.38 -7.77
N MET A 77 -18.36 -16.74 -7.24
CA MET A 77 -18.09 -18.09 -6.72
C MET A 77 -18.97 -18.43 -5.50
N ILE A 78 -19.13 -17.49 -4.55
CA ILE A 78 -19.99 -17.69 -3.38
C ILE A 78 -21.44 -17.88 -3.82
N GLN A 79 -21.91 -17.06 -4.76
CA GLN A 79 -23.26 -17.19 -5.30
C GLN A 79 -23.47 -18.55 -5.99
N ALA A 80 -22.49 -19.01 -6.77
CA ALA A 80 -22.56 -20.32 -7.42
C ALA A 80 -22.67 -21.48 -6.39
N HIS A 81 -21.88 -21.44 -5.32
CA HIS A 81 -21.98 -22.41 -4.23
C HIS A 81 -23.34 -22.39 -3.53
N GLN A 82 -23.87 -21.20 -3.23
CA GLN A 82 -25.19 -21.05 -2.61
C GLN A 82 -26.29 -21.66 -3.48
N GLN A 83 -26.24 -21.39 -4.80
CA GLN A 83 -27.20 -21.95 -5.75
C GLN A 83 -27.14 -23.48 -5.79
N VAL A 84 -25.94 -24.06 -5.90
CA VAL A 84 -25.76 -25.52 -5.91
C VAL A 84 -26.23 -26.15 -4.59
N GLU A 85 -26.01 -25.48 -3.45
CA GLU A 85 -26.50 -25.96 -2.15
C GLU A 85 -28.03 -25.99 -2.09
N GLU A 86 -28.70 -24.95 -2.60
CA GLU A 86 -30.16 -24.89 -2.70
C GLU A 86 -30.72 -25.97 -3.62
N ASP A 87 -30.12 -26.17 -4.79
CA ASP A 87 -30.53 -27.17 -5.77
C ASP A 87 -30.32 -28.60 -5.23
N LEU A 88 -29.20 -28.85 -4.54
CA LEU A 88 -28.95 -30.12 -3.84
C LEU A 88 -30.00 -30.39 -2.75
N ARG A 89 -30.40 -29.36 -2.01
CA ARG A 89 -31.47 -29.47 -1.00
C ARG A 89 -32.81 -29.79 -1.65
N ALA A 90 -33.11 -29.19 -2.81
CA ALA A 90 -34.32 -29.43 -3.57
C ALA A 90 -34.37 -30.87 -4.12
N ILE A 91 -33.29 -31.36 -4.75
CA ILE A 91 -33.24 -32.73 -5.28
C ILE A 91 -33.29 -33.76 -4.15
N PHE A 92 -32.64 -33.54 -3.01
CA PHE A 92 -32.75 -34.42 -1.84
C PHE A 92 -34.18 -34.46 -1.30
N THR A 93 -34.89 -33.34 -1.32
CA THR A 93 -36.30 -33.29 -0.97
C THR A 93 -37.13 -34.12 -1.95
N ALA A 94 -36.91 -34.00 -3.26
CA ALA A 94 -37.60 -34.81 -4.26
C ALA A 94 -37.33 -36.31 -4.08
N LEU A 95 -36.07 -36.71 -3.88
CA LEU A 95 -35.68 -38.11 -3.64
C LEU A 95 -36.33 -38.71 -2.39
N LYS A 96 -36.52 -37.92 -1.33
CA LYS A 96 -37.24 -38.36 -0.10
C LYS A 96 -38.73 -38.61 -0.35
N HIS A 97 -39.34 -37.83 -1.24
CA HIS A 97 -40.76 -37.99 -1.59
C HIS A 97 -40.99 -39.14 -2.58
N GLN A 98 -39.99 -39.51 -3.37
CA GLN A 98 -40.09 -40.58 -4.34
C GLN A 98 -39.97 -41.96 -3.67
N ARG A 99 -41.11 -42.63 -3.50
CA ARG A 99 -41.17 -44.00 -2.96
C ARG A 99 -40.67 -45.03 -3.96
N VAL A 100 -39.93 -46.01 -3.46
CA VAL A 100 -39.41 -47.10 -4.29
C VAL A 100 -40.39 -48.27 -4.29
N ASP A 101 -40.67 -48.82 -5.47
CA ASP A 101 -41.45 -50.04 -5.59
C ASP A 101 -40.66 -51.21 -4.97
N PRO A 102 -41.18 -51.91 -3.94
CA PRO A 102 -40.48 -53.02 -3.31
C PRO A 102 -40.07 -54.13 -4.31
N ALA A 103 -40.82 -54.30 -5.41
CA ALA A 103 -40.47 -55.26 -6.45
C ALA A 103 -39.15 -54.90 -7.18
N MET A 104 -38.74 -53.63 -7.13
CA MET A 104 -37.51 -53.12 -7.74
C MET A 104 -36.31 -53.09 -6.77
N VAL A 105 -36.53 -53.29 -5.47
CA VAL A 105 -35.49 -53.25 -4.43
C VAL A 105 -35.54 -54.47 -3.51
N SER A 106 -35.50 -55.66 -4.10
CA SER A 106 -35.39 -56.94 -3.36
C SER A 106 -36.44 -57.14 -2.26
N GLY A 107 -37.61 -56.51 -2.38
CA GLY A 107 -38.71 -56.60 -1.42
C GLY A 107 -38.64 -55.63 -0.24
N GLU A 108 -37.72 -54.67 -0.22
CA GLU A 108 -37.67 -53.66 0.86
C GLU A 108 -38.89 -52.73 0.80
N VAL A 109 -39.62 -52.63 1.91
CA VAL A 109 -40.86 -51.84 2.01
C VAL A 109 -40.60 -50.51 2.71
N GLY A 110 -41.23 -49.44 2.22
CA GLY A 110 -41.21 -48.13 2.86
C GLY A 110 -39.97 -47.27 2.55
N LYS A 111 -39.08 -47.75 1.68
CA LYS A 111 -37.91 -47.00 1.22
C LYS A 111 -38.26 -45.92 0.21
N SER A 112 -37.43 -44.89 0.17
CA SER A 112 -37.42 -43.80 -0.80
C SER A 112 -36.13 -43.86 -1.60
N LEU A 113 -36.06 -43.16 -2.75
CA LEU A 113 -34.80 -43.08 -3.51
C LEU A 113 -33.68 -42.45 -2.70
N PHE A 114 -34.02 -41.60 -1.73
CA PHE A 114 -33.06 -41.00 -0.81
C PHE A 114 -32.30 -42.03 0.04
N ASP A 115 -32.89 -43.19 0.34
CA ASP A 115 -32.22 -44.23 1.14
C ASP A 115 -31.07 -44.93 0.38
N PHE A 116 -30.93 -44.65 -0.91
CA PHE A 116 -29.91 -45.24 -1.79
C PHE A 116 -28.83 -44.24 -2.23
N VAL A 117 -28.87 -43.01 -1.70
CA VAL A 117 -27.83 -41.99 -1.95
C VAL A 117 -27.02 -41.73 -0.70
N ASP A 118 -25.73 -41.44 -0.88
CA ASP A 118 -24.83 -41.08 0.20
C ASP A 118 -24.96 -39.59 0.56
N ALA A 119 -26.04 -39.28 1.28
CA ALA A 119 -26.33 -37.91 1.70
C ALA A 119 -25.34 -37.37 2.75
N ASP A 120 -24.74 -38.25 3.55
CA ASP A 120 -23.78 -37.86 4.58
C ASP A 120 -22.51 -37.30 3.93
N THR A 121 -21.97 -37.98 2.91
CA THR A 121 -20.84 -37.47 2.13
C THR A 121 -21.14 -36.12 1.49
N VAL A 122 -22.33 -35.93 0.91
CA VAL A 122 -22.71 -34.65 0.29
C VAL A 122 -22.80 -33.53 1.32
N MET A 123 -23.39 -33.79 2.50
CA MET A 123 -23.45 -32.81 3.58
C MET A 123 -22.06 -32.45 4.12
N ASP A 124 -21.15 -33.41 4.17
CA ASP A 124 -19.76 -33.14 4.57
C ASP A 124 -19.02 -32.29 3.55
N LEU A 125 -19.19 -32.54 2.25
CA LEU A 125 -18.64 -31.70 1.18
C LEU A 125 -19.21 -30.27 1.21
N GLN A 126 -20.52 -30.12 1.44
CA GLN A 126 -21.16 -28.82 1.62
C GLN A 126 -20.58 -28.07 2.83
N ARG A 127 -20.37 -28.77 3.96
CA ARG A 127 -19.75 -28.17 5.15
C ARG A 127 -18.31 -27.73 4.91
N GLN A 128 -17.53 -28.52 4.16
CA GLN A 128 -16.17 -28.15 3.77
C GLN A 128 -16.17 -26.91 2.88
N ALA A 129 -17.06 -26.84 1.88
CA ALA A 129 -17.19 -25.68 1.00
C ALA A 129 -17.53 -24.42 1.80
N GLN A 130 -18.50 -24.50 2.73
CA GLN A 130 -18.84 -23.38 3.62
C GLN A 130 -17.65 -22.94 4.49
N SER A 131 -16.85 -23.88 5.00
CA SER A 131 -15.65 -23.57 5.77
C SER A 131 -14.62 -22.81 4.93
N HIS A 132 -14.36 -23.24 3.70
CA HIS A 132 -13.42 -22.55 2.81
C HIS A 132 -13.95 -21.18 2.38
N ILE A 133 -15.25 -21.04 2.09
CA ILE A 133 -15.89 -19.74 1.84
C ILE A 133 -15.68 -18.80 3.02
N HIS A 134 -15.86 -19.27 4.26
CA HIS A 134 -15.62 -18.47 5.45
C HIS A 134 -14.17 -17.97 5.53
N THR A 135 -13.19 -18.86 5.33
CA THR A 135 -11.77 -18.49 5.29
C THR A 135 -11.45 -17.46 4.20
N ILE A 136 -12.07 -17.59 3.02
CA ILE A 136 -11.91 -16.62 1.92
C ILE A 136 -12.44 -15.24 2.35
N VAL A 137 -13.64 -15.18 2.92
CA VAL A 137 -14.25 -13.92 3.38
C VAL A 137 -13.42 -13.27 4.50
N GLU A 138 -12.95 -14.06 5.47
CA GLU A 138 -12.08 -13.58 6.55
C GLU A 138 -10.75 -13.05 6.01
N SER A 139 -10.09 -13.79 5.11
CA SER A 139 -8.83 -13.37 4.48
C SER A 139 -8.99 -12.04 3.74
N ARG A 140 -10.14 -11.85 3.07
CA ARG A 140 -10.44 -10.58 2.40
C ARG A 140 -10.65 -9.44 3.39
N HIS A 141 -11.35 -9.67 4.49
CA HIS A 141 -11.53 -8.65 5.52
C HIS A 141 -10.18 -8.21 6.10
N ASN A 142 -9.32 -9.17 6.45
CA ASN A 142 -7.95 -8.89 6.94
C ASN A 142 -7.10 -8.12 5.91
N THR A 143 -7.29 -8.40 4.62
CA THR A 143 -6.63 -7.67 3.54
C THR A 143 -7.12 -6.23 3.45
N VAL A 144 -8.42 -5.97 3.59
CA VAL A 144 -8.98 -4.60 3.63
C VAL A 144 -8.39 -3.81 4.80
N ASP A 145 -8.40 -4.37 6.00
CA ASP A 145 -7.85 -3.72 7.19
C ASP A 145 -6.36 -3.37 7.01
N SER A 146 -5.60 -4.27 6.37
CA SER A 146 -4.19 -4.05 6.05
C SER A 146 -3.99 -2.94 5.02
N LEU A 147 -4.81 -2.90 3.97
CA LEU A 147 -4.81 -1.83 2.97
C LEU A 147 -5.16 -0.47 3.59
N GLU A 148 -6.16 -0.42 4.47
CA GLU A 148 -6.52 0.81 5.20
C GLU A 148 -5.37 1.32 6.08
N LEU A 149 -4.68 0.42 6.77
CA LEU A 149 -3.51 0.77 7.57
C LEU A 149 -2.39 1.36 6.70
N LEU A 150 -2.15 0.78 5.53
CA LEU A 150 -1.16 1.28 4.56
C LEU A 150 -1.56 2.65 4.00
N ARG A 151 -2.84 2.84 3.62
CA ARG A 151 -3.37 4.15 3.18
C ARG A 151 -3.19 5.23 4.25
N ALA A 152 -3.52 4.92 5.49
CA ALA A 152 -3.34 5.86 6.60
C ALA A 152 -1.85 6.22 6.79
N THR A 153 -0.96 5.24 6.64
CA THR A 153 0.50 5.47 6.72
C THR A 153 0.99 6.33 5.54
N MET A 154 0.47 6.12 4.34
CA MET A 154 0.77 6.96 3.17
C MET A 154 0.26 8.38 3.33
N SER A 155 -0.98 8.55 3.81
CA SER A 155 -1.56 9.86 4.09
C SER A 155 -0.76 10.63 5.14
N PHE A 156 -0.23 9.94 6.16
CA PHE A 156 0.68 10.56 7.12
C PHE A 156 1.93 11.13 6.44
N TYR A 157 2.60 10.36 5.57
CA TYR A 157 3.78 10.84 4.85
C TYR A 157 3.49 12.00 3.89
N GLN A 158 2.35 11.94 3.19
CA GLN A 158 1.91 13.00 2.29
C GLN A 158 1.49 14.28 3.04
N GLY A 159 1.14 14.16 4.33
CA GLY A 159 0.75 15.27 5.18
C GLY A 159 1.89 15.98 5.90
N LEU A 160 3.15 15.56 5.71
CA LEU A 160 4.31 16.23 6.31
C LEU A 160 4.48 17.64 5.70
N ASP A 161 4.67 18.65 6.54
CA ASP A 161 4.63 20.07 6.11
C ASP A 161 5.86 20.88 6.58
N PHE A 162 6.81 20.25 7.27
CA PHE A 162 7.97 20.94 7.86
C PHE A 162 7.59 22.12 8.76
N ASN A 163 6.47 22.04 9.49
CA ASN A 163 5.90 23.12 10.31
C ASN A 163 5.65 24.41 9.50
N GLY A 164 5.41 24.30 8.20
CA GLY A 164 5.22 25.43 7.28
C GLY A 164 6.51 26.16 6.87
N MET A 165 7.69 25.63 7.21
CA MET A 165 8.98 26.22 6.79
C MET A 165 9.26 26.05 5.30
N VAL A 166 8.70 25.01 4.68
CA VAL A 166 8.86 24.74 3.24
C VAL A 166 7.64 25.27 2.49
N PRO A 167 7.80 26.32 1.65
CA PRO A 167 6.70 26.86 0.87
C PRO A 167 6.37 25.93 -0.31
N LEU A 168 5.11 25.52 -0.43
CA LEU A 168 4.61 24.75 -1.56
C LEU A 168 4.16 25.70 -2.68
N SER A 169 4.62 25.46 -3.91
CA SER A 169 4.33 26.33 -5.05
C SER A 169 3.05 25.97 -5.81
N SER A 170 2.56 24.74 -5.65
CA SER A 170 1.32 24.26 -6.25
C SER A 170 0.67 23.17 -5.42
N ASP A 171 -0.65 23.02 -5.56
CA ASP A 171 -1.39 21.88 -5.01
C ASP A 171 -0.83 20.57 -5.58
N GLY A 172 -0.43 19.66 -4.69
CA GLY A 172 0.11 18.34 -5.05
C GLY A 172 1.64 18.28 -5.24
N GLN A 173 2.39 19.38 -5.05
CA GLN A 173 3.85 19.32 -4.98
C GLN A 173 4.28 18.58 -3.71
N SER A 174 5.20 17.62 -3.83
CA SER A 174 5.81 16.96 -2.67
C SER A 174 6.61 17.98 -1.85
N VAL A 175 6.42 17.98 -0.53
CA VAL A 175 7.20 18.82 0.39
C VAL A 175 8.70 18.51 0.29
N TRP A 176 9.06 17.26 -0.03
CA TRP A 176 10.43 16.82 -0.19
C TRP A 176 11.10 17.39 -1.45
N ASP A 177 10.32 17.58 -2.52
CA ASP A 177 10.81 18.24 -3.74
C ASP A 177 10.99 19.75 -3.49
N ALA A 178 9.99 20.39 -2.87
CA ALA A 178 10.04 21.81 -2.51
C ALA A 178 11.17 22.14 -1.51
N LEU A 179 11.51 21.20 -0.62
CA LEU A 179 12.64 21.32 0.29
C LEU A 179 13.97 21.46 -0.47
N GLY A 180 14.13 20.73 -1.57
CA GLY A 180 15.32 20.83 -2.42
C GLY A 180 15.51 22.23 -3.00
N ASP A 181 14.43 22.81 -3.52
CA ASP A 181 14.42 24.17 -4.08
C ASP A 181 14.75 25.22 -3.01
N LEU A 182 14.15 25.11 -1.81
CA LEU A 182 14.44 26.00 -0.69
C LEU A 182 15.89 25.89 -0.24
N CYS A 183 16.43 24.68 -0.13
CA CYS A 183 17.82 24.48 0.27
C CYS A 183 18.81 25.06 -0.75
N GLN A 184 18.49 24.96 -2.05
CA GLN A 184 19.29 25.58 -3.10
C GLN A 184 19.25 27.11 -2.99
N HIS A 185 18.05 27.68 -2.79
CA HIS A 185 17.90 29.12 -2.61
C HIS A 185 18.71 29.67 -1.43
N LEU A 186 18.64 29.01 -0.26
CA LEU A 186 19.42 29.41 0.92
C LEU A 186 20.94 29.29 0.69
N GLN A 187 21.39 28.30 -0.08
CA GLN A 187 22.80 28.20 -0.46
C GLN A 187 23.24 29.37 -1.34
N ASP A 188 22.43 29.74 -2.33
CA ASP A 188 22.72 30.85 -3.23
C ASP A 188 22.78 32.18 -2.46
N GLU A 189 21.88 32.39 -1.49
CA GLU A 189 21.92 33.56 -0.59
C GLU A 189 23.23 33.65 0.21
N LEU A 190 23.70 32.53 0.77
CA LEU A 190 24.97 32.50 1.51
C LEU A 190 26.18 32.71 0.59
N PHE A 191 26.14 32.16 -0.62
CA PHE A 191 27.17 32.38 -1.63
C PHE A 191 27.25 33.86 -2.02
N GLU A 192 26.10 34.50 -2.25
CA GLU A 192 26.01 35.93 -2.53
C GLU A 192 26.54 36.79 -1.37
N CYS A 193 26.25 36.42 -0.12
CA CYS A 193 26.82 37.11 1.04
C CYS A 193 28.36 37.06 1.03
N LYS A 194 28.94 35.89 0.71
CA LYS A 194 30.39 35.71 0.58
C LYS A 194 30.97 36.54 -0.58
N LEU A 195 30.30 36.55 -1.73
CA LEU A 195 30.73 37.32 -2.91
C LEU A 195 30.74 38.84 -2.63
N ARG A 196 29.66 39.34 -2.03
CA ARG A 196 29.54 40.75 -1.63
C ARG A 196 30.60 41.15 -0.61
N HIS A 197 30.91 40.27 0.34
CA HIS A 197 31.97 40.54 1.32
C HIS A 197 33.36 40.62 0.65
N THR A 198 33.67 39.75 -0.31
CA THR A 198 34.91 39.86 -1.11
C THR A 198 34.99 41.21 -1.82
N SER A 199 33.89 41.67 -2.42
CA SER A 199 33.84 42.99 -3.07
C SER A 199 34.02 44.16 -2.07
N LEU A 200 33.48 44.04 -0.85
CA LEU A 200 33.72 45.01 0.23
C LEU A 200 35.20 45.06 0.63
N GLN A 201 35.89 43.92 0.68
CA GLN A 201 37.33 43.87 0.97
C GLN A 201 38.16 44.56 -0.13
N GLU A 202 37.76 44.43 -1.40
CA GLU A 202 38.45 45.07 -2.54
C GLU A 202 38.23 46.59 -2.57
N THR A 203 37.05 47.06 -2.19
CA THR A 203 36.65 48.48 -2.25
C THR A 203 36.90 49.26 -0.96
N ARG A 204 37.45 48.61 0.08
CA ARG A 204 37.66 49.18 1.43
C ARG A 204 38.46 50.48 1.48
N HIS A 205 39.31 50.72 0.47
CA HIS A 205 40.16 51.91 0.40
C HIS A 205 39.42 53.16 -0.11
N HIS A 206 38.16 53.04 -0.56
CA HIS A 206 37.42 54.12 -1.25
C HIS A 206 36.07 54.48 -0.61
N ALA A 207 35.60 53.71 0.37
CA ALA A 207 34.30 53.93 1.02
C ALA A 207 34.45 54.43 2.47
N ALA A 208 33.36 55.01 2.99
CA ALA A 208 33.31 55.46 4.38
C ALA A 208 33.40 54.25 5.32
N VAL A 209 34.40 54.28 6.21
CA VAL A 209 34.76 53.20 7.15
C VAL A 209 33.56 52.61 7.90
N ASP A 210 32.71 53.45 8.50
CA ASP A 210 31.60 52.98 9.33
C ASP A 210 30.58 52.17 8.51
N ARG A 211 30.38 52.56 7.25
CA ARG A 211 29.46 51.85 6.34
C ARG A 211 29.98 50.46 5.97
N ILE A 212 31.30 50.33 5.73
CA ILE A 212 31.92 49.04 5.40
C ILE A 212 31.73 48.04 6.56
N THR A 213 31.93 48.49 7.80
CA THR A 213 31.75 47.63 8.98
C THR A 213 30.30 47.26 9.23
N GLU A 214 29.36 48.18 9.01
CA GLU A 214 27.92 47.90 9.12
C GLU A 214 27.46 46.91 8.05
N ASP A 215 27.87 47.12 6.79
CA ASP A 215 27.54 46.25 5.66
C ASP A 215 28.11 44.84 5.86
N SER A 216 29.38 44.73 6.28
CA SER A 216 30.03 43.45 6.59
C SER A 216 29.27 42.69 7.70
N SER A 217 28.94 43.37 8.80
CA SER A 217 28.16 42.77 9.89
C SER A 217 26.77 42.35 9.45
N ALA A 218 26.12 43.10 8.56
CA ALA A 218 24.82 42.76 8.01
C ALA A 218 24.88 41.48 7.15
N LEU A 219 25.93 41.30 6.35
CA LEU A 219 26.16 40.08 5.58
C LEU A 219 26.38 38.87 6.49
N VAL A 220 27.19 39.00 7.54
CA VAL A 220 27.38 37.93 8.54
C VAL A 220 26.05 37.55 9.19
N LYS A 221 25.25 38.54 9.58
CA LYS A 221 23.92 38.31 10.18
C LYS A 221 22.98 37.60 9.21
N ALA A 222 22.90 38.04 7.95
CA ALA A 222 22.08 37.39 6.92
C ALA A 222 22.50 35.94 6.69
N SER A 223 23.81 35.68 6.53
CA SER A 223 24.33 34.32 6.37
C SER A 223 24.03 33.42 7.57
N SER A 224 24.06 33.96 8.79
CA SER A 224 23.77 33.21 10.01
C SER A 224 22.29 32.87 10.12
N THR A 225 21.40 33.79 9.72
CA THR A 225 19.96 33.54 9.67
C THR A 225 19.61 32.41 8.70
N ALA A 226 20.14 32.43 7.49
CA ALA A 226 19.87 31.39 6.51
C ALA A 226 20.53 30.04 6.89
N LEU A 227 21.70 30.05 7.53
CA LEU A 227 22.27 28.82 8.13
C LEU A 227 21.42 28.25 9.27
N ASN A 228 20.87 29.10 10.13
CA ASN A 228 19.96 28.66 11.19
C ASN A 228 18.70 28.04 10.60
N HIS A 229 18.15 28.63 9.53
CA HIS A 229 17.00 28.05 8.83
C HIS A 229 17.31 26.66 8.25
N LEU A 230 18.48 26.47 7.63
CA LEU A 230 18.92 25.13 7.18
C LEU A 230 19.09 24.14 8.34
N THR A 231 19.54 24.62 9.50
CA THR A 231 19.69 23.78 10.70
C THR A 231 18.32 23.32 11.22
N GLU A 232 17.35 24.23 11.31
CA GLU A 232 15.98 23.92 11.72
C GLU A 232 15.30 22.94 10.74
N LEU A 233 15.49 23.15 9.43
CA LEU A 233 15.01 22.21 8.40
C LEU A 233 15.64 20.83 8.56
N TYR A 234 16.95 20.76 8.85
CA TYR A 234 17.65 19.50 9.07
C TYR A 234 17.15 18.77 10.32
N ASP A 235 16.95 19.48 11.42
CA ASP A 235 16.43 18.89 12.66
C ASP A 235 15.03 18.28 12.44
N VAL A 236 14.15 18.98 11.72
CA VAL A 236 12.82 18.47 11.38
C VAL A 236 12.89 17.30 10.39
N ALA A 237 13.72 17.40 9.35
CA ALA A 237 13.92 16.32 8.38
C ALA A 237 14.42 15.04 9.07
N LEU A 238 15.32 15.18 10.04
CA LEU A 238 15.86 14.05 10.79
C LEU A 238 14.79 13.39 11.67
N LEU A 239 13.91 14.17 12.31
CA LEU A 239 12.77 13.64 13.06
C LEU A 239 11.86 12.80 12.15
N TYR A 240 11.46 13.35 11.01
CA TYR A 240 10.62 12.63 10.05
C TYR A 240 11.31 11.39 9.47
N PHE A 241 12.63 11.44 9.24
CA PHE A 241 13.40 10.29 8.78
C PHE A 241 13.41 9.16 9.81
N VAL A 242 13.56 9.49 11.10
CA VAL A 242 13.49 8.49 12.18
C VAL A 242 12.10 7.88 12.29
N ASP A 243 11.04 8.69 12.19
CA ASP A 243 9.67 8.21 12.17
C ASP A 243 9.43 7.28 10.97
N MET A 244 10.00 7.62 9.81
CA MET A 244 9.96 6.78 8.62
C MET A 244 10.57 5.40 8.86
N GLU A 245 11.75 5.30 9.48
CA GLU A 245 12.37 3.99 9.74
C GLU A 245 11.50 3.09 10.63
N GLN A 246 10.74 3.67 11.56
CA GLN A 246 9.80 2.91 12.40
C GLN A 246 8.58 2.47 11.60
N CYS A 247 8.01 3.39 10.82
CA CYS A 247 6.87 3.13 9.94
C CYS A 247 7.22 2.10 8.85
N ASP A 248 8.44 2.10 8.31
CA ASP A 248 8.90 1.13 7.31
C ASP A 248 8.88 -0.31 7.84
N ARG A 249 9.26 -0.52 9.10
CA ARG A 249 9.13 -1.85 9.73
C ARG A 249 7.67 -2.28 9.82
N ARG A 250 6.77 -1.35 10.14
CA ARG A 250 5.33 -1.62 10.18
C ARG A 250 4.79 -1.95 8.78
N ILE A 251 5.18 -1.17 7.78
CA ILE A 251 4.80 -1.37 6.37
C ILE A 251 5.25 -2.75 5.88
N LEU A 252 6.52 -3.10 6.11
CA LEU A 252 7.06 -4.42 5.73
C LEU A 252 6.31 -5.56 6.42
N HIS A 253 6.02 -5.41 7.72
CA HIS A 253 5.22 -6.39 8.45
C HIS A 253 3.80 -6.52 7.88
N THR A 254 3.16 -5.40 7.54
CA THR A 254 1.82 -5.40 6.93
C THR A 254 1.83 -6.07 5.56
N PHE A 255 2.79 -5.77 4.69
CA PHE A 255 2.90 -6.46 3.39
C PHE A 255 3.20 -7.96 3.54
N SER A 256 4.03 -8.34 4.52
CA SER A 256 4.27 -9.76 4.83
C SER A 256 2.99 -10.46 5.28
N ALA A 257 2.22 -9.85 6.19
CA ALA A 257 0.96 -10.40 6.66
C ALA A 257 -0.08 -10.52 5.53
N MET A 258 -0.14 -9.52 4.65
CA MET A 258 -0.98 -9.58 3.44
C MET A 258 -0.55 -10.71 2.51
N HIS A 259 0.76 -10.93 2.34
CA HIS A 259 1.26 -12.03 1.52
C HIS A 259 0.84 -13.40 2.09
N ASP A 260 1.01 -13.61 3.40
CA ASP A 260 0.60 -14.85 4.07
C ASP A 260 -0.92 -15.06 3.96
N THR A 261 -1.69 -13.99 4.13
CA THR A 261 -3.16 -13.99 3.95
C THR A 261 -3.54 -14.33 2.52
N SER A 262 -2.83 -13.79 1.53
CA SER A 262 -3.04 -14.10 0.11
C SER A 262 -2.78 -15.56 -0.21
N GLN A 263 -1.74 -16.18 0.36
CA GLN A 263 -1.48 -17.61 0.17
C GLN A 263 -2.60 -18.48 0.75
N ALA A 264 -3.08 -18.15 1.94
CA ALA A 264 -4.20 -18.84 2.56
C ALA A 264 -5.50 -18.69 1.74
N TYR A 265 -5.74 -17.48 1.23
CA TYR A 265 -6.84 -17.16 0.33
C TYR A 265 -6.77 -18.01 -0.95
N ASP A 266 -5.62 -18.05 -1.65
CA ASP A 266 -5.47 -18.78 -2.92
C ASP A 266 -5.68 -20.29 -2.73
N ALA A 267 -5.17 -20.84 -1.62
CA ALA A 267 -5.39 -22.24 -1.28
C ALA A 267 -6.88 -22.53 -1.04
N ALA A 268 -7.56 -21.72 -0.22
CA ALA A 268 -8.98 -21.90 0.06
C ALA A 268 -9.85 -21.70 -1.19
N LEU A 269 -9.49 -20.76 -2.07
CA LEU A 269 -10.19 -20.50 -3.33
C LEU A 269 -10.09 -21.70 -4.28
N SER A 270 -8.89 -22.28 -4.41
CA SER A 270 -8.69 -23.49 -5.21
C SER A 270 -9.54 -24.66 -4.71
N GLU A 271 -9.54 -24.92 -3.40
CA GLU A 271 -10.36 -25.98 -2.79
C GLU A 271 -11.87 -25.72 -2.97
N CYS A 272 -12.31 -24.47 -2.83
CA CYS A 272 -13.69 -24.07 -3.12
C CYS A 272 -14.11 -24.39 -4.55
N HIS A 273 -13.25 -24.12 -5.55
CA HIS A 273 -13.57 -24.44 -6.94
C HIS A 273 -13.71 -25.95 -7.17
N VAL A 274 -12.81 -26.75 -6.61
CA VAL A 274 -12.90 -28.22 -6.69
C VAL A 274 -14.19 -28.73 -6.07
N LEU A 275 -14.56 -28.22 -4.89
CA LEU A 275 -15.80 -28.59 -4.22
C LEU A 275 -17.04 -28.15 -5.00
N LEU A 276 -17.01 -26.99 -5.66
CA LEU A 276 -18.12 -26.53 -6.51
C LEU A 276 -18.36 -27.50 -7.66
N ASP A 277 -17.29 -27.90 -8.34
CA ASP A 277 -17.36 -28.85 -9.46
C ASP A 277 -17.89 -30.21 -8.99
N GLU A 278 -17.41 -30.71 -7.85
CA GLU A 278 -17.86 -31.98 -7.28
C GLU A 278 -19.33 -31.96 -6.89
N LEU A 279 -19.77 -30.92 -6.15
CA LEU A 279 -21.16 -30.76 -5.75
C LEU A 279 -22.09 -30.58 -6.95
N THR A 280 -21.64 -29.87 -7.99
CA THR A 280 -22.39 -29.71 -9.25
C THR A 280 -22.52 -31.04 -10.00
N ASN A 281 -21.45 -31.86 -10.01
CA ASN A 281 -21.49 -33.19 -10.63
C ASN A 281 -22.43 -34.12 -9.87
N LEU A 282 -22.41 -34.09 -8.53
CA LEU A 282 -23.33 -34.84 -7.68
C LEU A 282 -24.78 -34.42 -7.90
N LEU A 283 -25.06 -33.11 -7.95
CA LEU A 283 -26.38 -32.58 -8.29
C LEU A 283 -26.89 -33.16 -9.62
N ARG A 284 -26.08 -33.04 -10.68
CA ARG A 284 -26.43 -33.55 -12.01
C ARG A 284 -26.62 -35.07 -12.01
N PHE A 285 -25.84 -35.80 -11.20
CA PHE A 285 -26.03 -37.24 -11.01
C PHE A 285 -27.38 -37.54 -10.36
N TYR A 286 -27.75 -36.85 -9.29
CA TYR A 286 -29.01 -37.08 -8.57
C TYR A 286 -30.23 -36.69 -9.40
N GLU A 287 -30.17 -35.61 -10.18
CA GLU A 287 -31.21 -35.26 -11.15
C GLU A 287 -31.43 -36.38 -12.17
N ARG A 288 -30.35 -36.92 -12.72
CA ARG A 288 -30.41 -38.04 -13.68
C ARG A 288 -30.90 -39.32 -13.02
N PHE A 289 -30.50 -39.57 -11.78
CA PHE A 289 -30.95 -40.73 -11.02
C PHE A 289 -32.46 -40.71 -10.80
N LEU A 290 -33.00 -39.57 -10.36
CA LEU A 290 -34.44 -39.37 -10.21
C LEU A 290 -35.18 -39.56 -11.54
N ALA A 291 -34.74 -38.87 -12.60
CA ALA A 291 -35.37 -38.96 -13.92
C ALA A 291 -35.31 -40.37 -14.51
N ALA A 292 -34.20 -41.10 -14.32
CA ALA A 292 -34.06 -42.48 -14.78
C ALA A 292 -35.02 -43.41 -14.05
N TYR A 293 -35.23 -43.21 -12.74
CA TYR A 293 -36.20 -43.98 -11.98
C TYR A 293 -37.64 -43.70 -12.43
N GLU A 294 -37.99 -42.44 -12.68
CA GLU A 294 -39.31 -42.06 -13.19
C GLU A 294 -39.62 -42.64 -14.58
N ALA A 295 -38.60 -42.79 -15.44
CA ALA A 295 -38.74 -43.40 -16.76
C ALA A 295 -38.81 -44.94 -16.74
N LEU A 296 -38.37 -45.58 -15.65
CA LEU A 296 -38.22 -47.03 -15.57
C LEU A 296 -39.53 -47.82 -15.78
N PRO A 297 -40.70 -47.42 -15.25
CA PRO A 297 -41.95 -48.15 -15.47
C PRO A 297 -42.35 -48.23 -16.95
N LEU A 298 -42.17 -47.15 -17.70
CA LEU A 298 -42.46 -47.10 -19.14
C LEU A 298 -41.53 -48.05 -19.91
N GLU A 299 -40.25 -48.07 -19.55
CA GLU A 299 -39.26 -48.95 -20.17
C GLU A 299 -39.53 -50.43 -19.84
N LEU A 300 -39.92 -50.75 -18.61
CA LEU A 300 -40.31 -52.10 -18.21
C LEU A 300 -41.57 -52.57 -18.97
N GLN A 301 -42.59 -51.71 -19.10
CA GLN A 301 -43.77 -52.01 -19.90
C GLN A 301 -43.42 -52.26 -21.37
N ARG A 302 -42.53 -51.43 -21.95
CA ARG A 302 -42.04 -51.61 -23.32
C ARG A 302 -41.38 -52.97 -23.50
N ARG A 303 -40.53 -53.40 -22.56
CA ARG A 303 -39.87 -54.71 -22.59
C ARG A 303 -40.85 -55.87 -22.45
N GLN A 304 -41.82 -55.76 -21.55
CA GLN A 304 -42.88 -56.78 -21.39
C GLN A 304 -43.71 -56.95 -22.67
N ALA A 305 -44.10 -55.83 -23.30
CA ALA A 305 -44.84 -55.85 -24.57
C ALA A 305 -44.01 -56.47 -25.71
N TYR A 306 -42.72 -56.14 -25.78
CA TYR A 306 -41.80 -56.72 -26.75
C TYR A 306 -41.65 -58.24 -26.55
N GLU A 307 -41.38 -58.69 -25.32
CA GLU A 307 -41.29 -60.13 -25.01
C GLU A 307 -42.57 -60.88 -25.37
N ALA A 308 -43.74 -60.33 -25.04
CA ALA A 308 -45.02 -60.94 -25.39
C ALA A 308 -45.20 -61.08 -26.91
N THR A 309 -44.74 -60.08 -27.68
CA THR A 309 -44.79 -60.10 -29.15
C THR A 309 -43.81 -61.12 -29.72
N THR A 310 -42.58 -61.16 -29.24
CA THR A 310 -41.57 -62.14 -29.66
C THR A 310 -42.01 -63.57 -29.36
N ARG A 311 -42.59 -63.83 -28.17
CA ARG A 311 -43.15 -65.16 -27.84
C ARG A 311 -44.31 -65.58 -28.75
N ARG A 312 -45.06 -64.64 -29.32
CA ARG A 312 -46.11 -64.93 -30.31
C ARG A 312 -45.56 -65.22 -31.70
N LEU A 313 -44.40 -64.66 -32.05
CA LEU A 313 -43.76 -64.85 -33.36
C LEU A 313 -42.88 -66.10 -33.44
N VAL A 314 -42.39 -66.60 -32.29
CA VAL A 314 -41.53 -67.80 -32.19
C VAL A 314 -42.33 -69.10 -31.95
N ARG A 315 -43.65 -69.00 -31.76
CA ARG A 315 -44.57 -70.14 -31.75
C ARG A 315 -45.24 -70.30 -33.11
#